data_AF-A0A937X1S4-F1
#
_entry.id   AF-A0A937X1S4-F1
#
_cell.length_a   1.000
_cell.length_b   1.000
_cell.length_c   1.000
_cell.angle_alpha   90.00
_cell.angle_beta   90.00
_cell.angle_gamma   90.00
#
_symmetry.space_group_name_H-M   'P 1'
#
loop_
_entity.id
_entity.type
_entity.pdbx_description
1 polymer ?
#
loop_
_entity_poly.entity_id
_entity_poly.type
_entity_poly.pdbx_seq_one_letter_code
_entity_poly.pdbx_strand_id
1 'polypeptide(L)'
;MPWSIKEVLGHLLDSERIFTYRALRFARNTITDLPGFDQNAYVRFGNLETRTLQDMLNELIALRRSNVVFFRSFSDEALRRSGTAYGRYVTVRTLPFVMVGHVAHHIGIIRDKYGIG
;
A
#
# COMPACT_ATOMS: atom_id res chain seq x y z
N MET A 1 -4.67 -15.29 10.77
CA MET A 1 -5.69 -15.21 9.72
C MET A 1 -6.63 -16.39 9.89
N PRO A 2 -7.93 -16.11 9.98
CA PRO A 2 -8.57 -15.33 8.93
C PRO A 2 -8.98 -13.93 9.39
N TRP A 3 -8.62 -12.93 8.58
CA TRP A 3 -9.12 -11.55 8.60
C TRP A 3 -10.39 -11.50 7.76
N SER A 4 -11.39 -10.79 8.21
CA SER A 4 -12.58 -10.40 7.45
C SER A 4 -12.25 -9.58 6.20
N ILE A 5 -13.21 -9.44 5.28
CA ILE A 5 -13.09 -8.60 4.09
C ILE A 5 -12.76 -7.15 4.47
N LYS A 6 -13.35 -6.65 5.57
CA LYS A 6 -13.12 -5.30 6.07
C LYS A 6 -11.68 -5.12 6.55
N GLU A 7 -11.15 -6.11 7.27
CA GLU A 7 -9.75 -6.15 7.71
C GLU A 7 -8.77 -6.24 6.54
N VAL A 8 -9.08 -7.02 5.50
CA VAL A 8 -8.29 -7.03 4.26
C VAL A 8 -8.29 -5.66 3.59
N LEU A 9 -9.45 -5.01 3.48
CA LEU A 9 -9.55 -3.68 2.88
C LEU A 9 -8.81 -2.62 3.71
N GLY A 10 -8.89 -2.68 5.03
CA GLY A 10 -8.11 -1.82 5.94
C GLY A 10 -6.61 -1.97 5.74
N HIS A 11 -6.13 -3.22 5.69
CA HIS A 11 -4.72 -3.53 5.40
C HIS A 11 -4.26 -2.98 4.04
N LEU A 12 -5.11 -3.07 3.01
CA LEU A 12 -4.81 -2.47 1.70
C LEU A 12 -4.66 -0.94 1.83
N LEU A 13 -5.59 -0.25 2.49
CA LEU A 13 -5.54 1.20 2.69
C LEU A 13 -4.29 1.68 3.44
N ASP A 14 -3.84 0.94 4.45
CA ASP A 14 -2.60 1.27 5.16
C ASP A 14 -1.37 1.02 4.30
N SER A 15 -1.36 -0.10 3.59
CA SER A 15 -0.26 -0.47 2.68
C SER A 15 -0.08 0.54 1.56
N GLU A 16 -1.18 1.05 0.99
CA GLU A 16 -1.19 2.15 0.02
C GLU A 16 -0.38 3.36 0.50
N ARG A 17 -0.68 3.83 1.71
CA ARG A 17 -0.02 5.00 2.31
C ARG A 17 1.44 4.72 2.62
N ILE A 18 1.74 3.55 3.17
CA ILE A 18 3.10 3.16 3.54
C ILE A 18 3.98 3.06 2.28
N PHE A 19 3.48 2.46 1.20
CA PHE A 19 4.19 2.36 -0.06
C PHE A 19 4.39 3.75 -0.71
N THR A 20 3.40 4.64 -0.64
CA THR A 20 3.53 6.02 -1.13
C THR A 20 4.54 6.83 -0.31
N TYR A 21 4.53 6.67 1.02
CA TYR A 21 5.50 7.31 1.90
C TYR A 21 6.94 6.86 1.59
N ARG A 22 7.14 5.55 1.39
CA ARG A 22 8.44 5.00 0.94
C ARG A 22 8.86 5.61 -0.39
N ALA A 23 7.96 5.66 -1.36
CA ALA A 23 8.22 6.26 -2.66
C ALA A 23 8.63 7.74 -2.54
N LEU A 24 7.94 8.52 -1.69
CA LEU A 24 8.29 9.91 -1.42
C LEU A 24 9.71 10.04 -0.87
N ARG A 25 10.03 9.29 0.19
CA ARG A 25 11.35 9.32 0.84
C ARG A 25 12.47 8.98 -0.14
N PHE A 26 12.31 7.91 -0.91
CA PHE A 26 13.32 7.47 -1.88
C PHE A 26 13.44 8.45 -3.05
N ALA A 27 12.33 8.99 -3.55
CA ALA A 27 12.33 10.02 -4.59
C ALA A 27 12.99 11.33 -4.12
N ARG A 28 13.09 11.58 -2.81
CA ARG A 28 13.81 12.72 -2.21
C ARG A 28 15.21 12.35 -1.72
N ASN A 29 15.77 11.26 -2.25
CA ASN A 29 17.14 10.82 -2.01
C ASN A 29 17.47 10.59 -0.52
N THR A 30 16.48 10.15 0.25
CA THR A 30 16.71 9.81 1.66
C THR A 30 17.34 8.42 1.76
N ILE A 31 18.48 8.33 2.48
CA ILE A 31 19.32 7.11 2.56
C ILE A 31 18.98 6.23 3.78
N THR A 32 18.06 6.67 4.64
CA THR A 32 17.64 5.91 5.82
C THR A 32 16.82 4.68 5.45
N ASP A 33 17.20 3.51 5.96
CA ASP A 33 16.39 2.29 5.88
C ASP A 33 15.03 2.51 6.57
N LEU A 34 13.96 2.16 5.88
CA LEU A 34 12.61 2.30 6.40
C LEU A 34 12.14 0.98 7.00
N PRO A 35 11.63 0.97 8.25
CA PRO A 35 11.22 -0.26 8.89
C PRO A 35 10.04 -0.94 8.15
N GLY A 36 9.89 -2.23 8.42
CA GLY A 36 8.63 -2.92 8.19
C GLY A 36 7.53 -2.39 9.11
N PHE A 37 6.33 -2.94 8.97
CA PHE A 37 5.23 -2.66 9.88
C PHE A 37 4.53 -3.97 10.26
N ASP A 38 4.03 -4.04 11.48
CA ASP A 38 3.24 -5.17 11.95
C ASP A 38 1.81 -5.05 11.41
N GLN A 39 1.51 -5.83 10.37
CA GLN A 39 0.21 -5.79 9.70
C GLN A 39 -0.92 -6.21 10.64
N ASN A 40 -0.68 -7.14 11.57
CA ASN A 40 -1.70 -7.59 12.53
C ASN A 40 -2.00 -6.49 13.56
N ALA A 41 -0.97 -5.79 14.03
CA ALA A 41 -1.17 -4.65 14.91
C ALA A 41 -1.93 -3.52 14.20
N TYR A 42 -1.57 -3.22 12.95
CA TYR A 42 -2.26 -2.18 12.16
C TYR A 42 -3.74 -2.51 11.96
N VAL A 43 -4.06 -3.75 11.56
CA VAL A 43 -5.45 -4.20 11.43
C VAL A 43 -6.20 -4.09 12.77
N ARG A 44 -5.58 -4.54 13.87
CA ARG A 44 -6.17 -4.47 15.23
C ARG A 44 -6.49 -3.04 15.65
N PHE A 45 -5.61 -2.08 15.33
CA PHE A 45 -5.75 -0.68 15.74
C PHE A 45 -6.34 0.23 14.65
N GLY A 46 -6.77 -0.33 13.51
CA GLY A 46 -7.30 0.42 12.36
C GLY A 46 -8.72 0.97 12.54
N ASN A 47 -9.35 0.70 13.70
CA ASN A 47 -10.72 1.13 14.03
C ASN A 47 -11.73 0.83 12.91
N LEU A 48 -11.65 -0.38 12.35
CA LEU A 48 -12.42 -0.74 11.16
C LEU A 48 -13.91 -0.85 11.46
N GLU A 49 -14.30 -1.20 12.68
CA GLU A 49 -15.71 -1.38 13.06
C GLU A 49 -16.57 -0.13 12.82
N THR A 50 -16.02 1.07 13.03
CA THR A 50 -16.77 2.33 12.86
C THR A 50 -16.88 2.80 11.41
N ARG A 51 -16.29 2.08 10.45
CA ARG A 51 -16.23 2.50 9.04
C ARG A 51 -17.21 1.71 8.19
N THR A 52 -17.84 2.32 7.19
CA THR A 52 -18.60 1.54 6.20
C THR A 52 -17.66 1.00 5.12
N LEU A 53 -18.03 -0.13 4.48
CA LEU A 53 -17.28 -0.64 3.33
C LEU A 53 -17.24 0.40 2.19
N GLN A 54 -18.35 1.12 1.98
CA GLN A 54 -18.43 2.16 0.95
C GLN A 54 -17.41 3.28 1.18
N ASP A 55 -17.27 3.76 2.43
CA ASP A 55 -16.28 4.80 2.75
C ASP A 55 -14.85 4.32 2.54
N MET A 56 -14.57 3.08 2.92
CA MET A 56 -13.24 2.47 2.73
C MET A 56 -12.92 2.28 1.24
N LEU A 57 -13.89 1.89 0.41
CA LEU A 57 -13.72 1.80 -1.03
C LEU A 57 -13.51 3.18 -1.67
N ASN A 58 -14.30 4.18 -1.26
CA ASN A 58 -14.14 5.56 -1.71
C ASN A 58 -12.75 6.10 -1.39
N GLU A 59 -12.23 5.79 -0.20
CA GLU A 59 -10.87 6.13 0.21
C GLU A 59 -9.82 5.42 -0.65
N LEU A 60 -9.97 4.12 -0.91
CA LEU A 60 -9.03 3.39 -1.77
C LEU A 60 -8.98 4.02 -3.17
N ILE A 61 -10.12 4.37 -3.75
CA ILE A 61 -10.21 5.06 -5.03
C ILE A 61 -9.48 6.41 -4.98
N ALA A 62 -9.69 7.19 -3.92
CA ALA A 62 -9.04 8.48 -3.74
C ALA A 62 -7.51 8.34 -3.60
N LEU A 63 -7.03 7.38 -2.80
CA LEU A 63 -5.61 7.08 -2.65
C LEU A 63 -4.97 6.67 -3.97
N ARG A 64 -5.61 5.78 -4.73
CA ARG A 64 -5.10 5.34 -6.05
C ARG A 64 -5.01 6.49 -7.04
N ARG A 65 -6.03 7.36 -7.10
CA ARG A 65 -5.99 8.57 -7.95
C ARG A 65 -4.85 9.50 -7.54
N SER A 66 -4.71 9.76 -6.24
CA SER A 66 -3.61 10.56 -5.69
C SER A 66 -2.25 9.95 -6.04
N ASN A 67 -2.09 8.65 -5.87
CA ASN A 67 -0.86 7.93 -6.18
C ASN A 67 -0.48 8.02 -7.67
N VAL A 68 -1.45 7.91 -8.58
CA VAL A 68 -1.20 8.09 -10.02
C VAL A 68 -0.66 9.49 -10.31
N VAL A 69 -1.26 10.54 -9.75
CA VAL A 69 -0.78 11.93 -9.93
C VAL A 69 0.60 12.09 -9.29
N PHE A 70 0.80 11.55 -8.10
CA PHE A 70 2.06 11.58 -7.37
C PHE A 70 3.21 10.96 -8.17
N PHE A 71 3.07 9.75 -8.70
CA PHE A 71 4.13 9.11 -9.49
C PHE A 71 4.37 9.81 -10.84
N ARG A 72 3.33 10.37 -11.46
CA ARG A 72 3.47 11.18 -12.69
C ARG A 72 4.24 12.49 -12.47
N SER A 73 4.29 12.99 -11.23
CA SER A 73 5.03 14.21 -10.90
C SER A 73 6.55 14.03 -10.85
N PHE A 74 7.04 12.79 -10.88
CA PHE A 74 8.47 12.50 -10.76
C PHE A 74 9.19 12.56 -12.11
N SER A 75 10.41 13.11 -12.08
CA SER A 75 11.35 12.99 -13.19
C SER A 75 11.89 11.56 -13.29
N ASP A 76 12.43 11.22 -14.45
CA ASP A 76 13.11 9.94 -14.68
C ASP A 76 14.24 9.68 -13.66
N GLU A 77 14.95 10.74 -13.25
CA GLU A 77 15.98 10.63 -12.23
C GLU A 77 15.37 10.23 -10.87
N ALA A 78 14.30 10.90 -10.45
CA ALA A 78 13.61 10.57 -9.20
C ALA A 78 13.01 9.15 -9.23
N LEU A 79 12.51 8.71 -10.38
CA LEU A 79 12.00 7.34 -10.58
C LEU A 79 13.10 6.26 -10.49
N ARG A 80 14.34 6.60 -10.86
CA ARG A 80 15.51 5.71 -10.74
C ARG A 80 16.11 5.66 -9.34
N ARG A 81 15.79 6.63 -8.47
CA ARG A 81 16.23 6.59 -7.07
C ARG A 81 15.66 5.37 -6.34
N SER A 82 16.29 5.06 -5.22
CA SER A 82 16.06 3.84 -4.48
C SER A 82 16.26 4.06 -2.98
N GLY A 83 15.85 3.07 -2.21
CA GLY A 83 16.23 2.94 -0.82
C GLY A 83 15.98 1.53 -0.34
N THR A 84 16.27 1.31 0.94
CA THR A 84 15.98 0.05 1.61
C THR A 84 14.70 0.21 2.42
N ALA A 85 13.80 -0.76 2.31
CA ALA A 85 12.66 -0.90 3.19
C ALA A 85 12.58 -2.34 3.68
N TYR A 86 12.59 -2.51 5.00
CA TYR A 86 12.54 -3.83 5.66
C TYR A 86 13.65 -4.76 5.13
N GLY A 87 14.88 -4.23 5.04
CA GLY A 87 16.04 -4.96 4.53
C GLY A 87 16.00 -5.27 3.03
N ARG A 88 15.00 -4.78 2.29
CA ARG A 88 14.87 -5.01 0.84
C ARG A 88 15.13 -3.74 0.07
N TYR A 89 16.05 -3.82 -0.90
CA TYR A 89 16.30 -2.73 -1.83
C TYR A 89 15.15 -2.59 -2.82
N VAL A 90 14.65 -1.37 -3.00
CA VAL A 90 13.54 -1.06 -3.90
C VAL A 90 13.75 0.29 -4.58
N THR A 91 13.38 0.38 -5.85
CA THR A 91 13.41 1.65 -6.60
C THR A 91 12.06 2.35 -6.53
N VAL A 92 12.03 3.68 -6.70
CA VAL A 92 10.77 4.44 -6.75
C VAL A 92 9.87 3.91 -7.87
N ARG A 93 10.41 3.66 -9.07
CA ARG A 93 9.65 3.12 -10.21
C ARG A 93 9.04 1.74 -9.97
N THR A 94 9.57 0.94 -9.04
CA THR A 94 9.03 -0.39 -8.74
C THR A 94 7.84 -0.37 -7.78
N LEU A 95 7.74 0.63 -6.91
CA LEU A 95 6.67 0.72 -5.90
C LEU A 95 5.24 0.74 -6.46
N PRO A 96 4.89 1.43 -7.57
CA PRO A 96 3.53 1.34 -8.10
C PRO A 96 3.15 -0.07 -8.55
N PHE A 97 4.11 -0.84 -9.07
CA PHE A 97 3.88 -2.25 -9.44
C PHE A 97 3.72 -3.14 -8.20
N VAL A 98 4.50 -2.91 -7.14
CA VAL A 98 4.33 -3.58 -5.85
C VAL A 98 2.94 -3.33 -5.29
N MET A 99 2.45 -2.09 -5.34
CA MET A 99 1.09 -1.76 -4.88
C MET A 99 0.02 -2.52 -5.66
N VAL A 100 0.13 -2.59 -7.00
CA VAL A 100 -0.83 -3.32 -7.84
C VAL A 100 -0.79 -4.82 -7.56
N GLY A 101 0.41 -5.41 -7.50
CA GLY A 101 0.58 -6.83 -7.20
C GLY A 101 0.05 -7.19 -5.81
N HIS A 102 0.23 -6.30 -4.82
CA HIS A 102 -0.29 -6.48 -3.47
C HIS A 102 -1.82 -6.52 -3.44
N VAL A 103 -2.50 -5.61 -4.15
CA VAL A 103 -3.96 -5.65 -4.28
C VAL A 103 -4.42 -6.93 -4.97
N ALA A 104 -3.79 -7.32 -6.08
CA ALA A 104 -4.13 -8.54 -6.81
C ALA A 104 -4.01 -9.80 -5.94
N HIS A 105 -2.95 -9.88 -5.13
CA HIS A 105 -2.76 -10.96 -4.17
C HIS A 105 -3.90 -11.06 -3.16
N HIS A 106 -4.31 -9.93 -2.57
CA HIS A 106 -5.40 -9.91 -1.58
C HIS A 106 -6.78 -10.15 -2.21
N ILE A 107 -7.02 -9.73 -3.44
CA ILE A 107 -8.21 -10.12 -4.20
C ILE A 107 -8.24 -11.64 -4.41
N GLY A 108 -7.10 -12.25 -4.75
CA GLY A 108 -6.97 -13.71 -4.84
C GLY A 108 -7.36 -14.40 -3.54
N ILE A 109 -6.84 -13.92 -2.40
CA ILE A 109 -7.21 -14.44 -1.07
C ILE A 109 -8.72 -14.31 -0.82
N ILE A 110 -9.32 -13.17 -1.17
CA ILE A 110 -10.75 -12.95 -0.99
C ILE A 110 -11.56 -13.97 -1.81
N ARG A 111 -11.19 -14.14 -3.08
CA ARG A 111 -11.82 -15.12 -3.97
C ARG A 111 -11.69 -16.54 -3.44
N ASP A 112 -10.50 -16.93 -3.03
CA ASP A 112 -10.22 -18.30 -2.57
C ASP A 112 -10.93 -18.62 -1.24
N LYS A 113 -11.02 -17.66 -0.32
CA LYS A 113 -11.58 -17.88 1.02
C LYS A 113 -13.07 -17.60 1.14
N TYR A 114 -13.60 -16.68 0.36
CA TYR A 114 -14.97 -16.20 0.48
C TYR A 114 -15.82 -16.45 -0.76
N GLY A 115 -15.24 -16.96 -1.86
CA GLY A 115 -15.96 -17.23 -3.10
C GLY A 115 -16.43 -15.97 -3.82
N ILE A 116 -15.83 -14.82 -3.52
CA ILE A 116 -16.19 -13.51 -4.09
C ILE A 116 -15.12 -13.13 -5.12
N GLY A 117 -15.47 -13.08 -6.40
CA GLY A 117 -14.58 -12.69 -7.49
C GLY A 117 -15.22 -12.80 -8.86
#